data_AF-U7GVD4-F1
#
_entry.id   AF-U7GVD4-F1
#
_cell.length_a   1.000
_cell.length_b   1.000
_cell.length_c   1.000
_cell.angle_alpha   90.00
_cell.angle_beta   90.00
_cell.angle_gamma   90.00
#
_symmetry.space_group_name_H-M   'P 1'
#
loop_
_entity.id
_entity.type
_entity.pdbx_description
1 polymer ?
#
loop_
_entity_poly.entity_id
_entity_poly.type
_entity_poly.pdbx_seq_one_letter_code
_entity_poly.pdbx_strand_id
1 'polypeptide(L)'
;MQQKHQRFPLGAHLIVKHFGYSHHGIYAGRGRVIHYSGFAHIFKKHPIEMTSIQRFARGKTIYTRDYQSPRYKAKAVVRRMRSRMHENHYHLIINNCEHLCTWAITGIESSTQVERMQRRLATIGYVSSIMSYMNSIMLTVATACFAIVLYIKIMLRRQAKKSTPAYLLLKEKQTKK
;
A
#
# COMPACT_ATOMS: atom_id res chain seq x y z
N MET A 1 -15.82 0.79 -33.98
CA MET A 1 -14.88 1.93 -33.81
C MET A 1 -13.45 1.40 -33.80
N GLN A 2 -12.70 1.62 -34.87
CA GLN A 2 -11.29 1.22 -34.94
C GLN A 2 -10.47 2.15 -34.04
N GLN A 3 -9.91 1.62 -32.94
CA GLN A 3 -8.91 2.36 -32.16
C GLN A 3 -7.71 2.62 -33.09
N LYS A 4 -7.45 3.88 -33.41
CA LYS A 4 -6.18 4.32 -34.00
C LYS A 4 -5.07 3.72 -33.12
N HIS A 5 -4.34 2.74 -33.64
CA HIS A 5 -3.20 2.17 -32.95
C HIS A 5 -2.17 3.28 -32.74
N GLN A 6 -2.18 3.90 -31.56
CA GLN A 6 -1.19 4.91 -31.19
C GLN A 6 0.18 4.23 -31.24
N ARG A 7 0.98 4.60 -32.24
CA ARG A 7 2.29 3.99 -32.48
C ARG A 7 3.30 4.64 -31.54
N PHE A 8 3.65 3.94 -30.47
CA PHE A 8 4.74 4.35 -29.59
C PHE A 8 6.11 4.07 -30.23
N PRO A 9 7.09 4.97 -30.11
CA PRO A 9 8.44 4.70 -30.60
C PRO A 9 9.13 3.62 -29.73
N LEU A 10 9.98 2.82 -30.36
CA LEU A 10 10.78 1.82 -29.64
C LEU A 10 11.58 2.50 -28.51
N GLY A 11 11.59 1.91 -27.32
CA GLY A 11 12.29 2.47 -26.16
C GLY A 11 11.52 3.60 -25.45
N ALA A 12 10.32 3.97 -25.88
CA ALA A 12 9.51 4.98 -25.22
C ALA A 12 9.19 4.60 -23.77
N HIS A 13 9.34 5.55 -22.85
CA HIS A 13 8.86 5.42 -21.48
C HIS A 13 7.36 5.69 -21.46
N LEU A 14 6.59 4.62 -21.22
CA LEU A 14 5.15 4.64 -21.12
C LEU A 14 4.71 4.75 -19.66
N ILE A 15 3.67 5.55 -19.41
CA ILE A 15 3.10 5.80 -18.09
C ILE A 15 1.59 5.58 -18.16
N VAL A 16 1.05 4.81 -17.22
CA VAL A 16 -0.39 4.64 -17.01
C VAL A 16 -0.73 5.13 -15.61
N LYS A 17 -1.69 6.05 -15.49
CA LYS A 17 -2.07 6.62 -14.19
C LYS A 17 -3.13 5.76 -13.48
N HIS A 18 -2.87 5.40 -12.24
CA HIS A 18 -3.83 4.77 -11.33
C HIS A 18 -4.15 5.68 -10.14
N PHE A 19 -5.20 5.36 -9.41
CA PHE A 19 -5.52 6.06 -8.19
C PHE A 19 -4.43 5.73 -7.15
N GLY A 20 -3.70 6.75 -6.71
CA GLY A 20 -2.61 6.62 -5.74
C GLY A 20 -1.26 6.15 -6.29
N TYR A 21 -1.12 5.85 -7.59
CA TYR A 21 0.18 5.48 -8.18
C TYR A 21 0.21 5.59 -9.71
N SER A 22 1.42 5.63 -10.29
CA SER A 22 1.65 5.48 -11.72
C SER A 22 2.35 4.16 -12.04
N HIS A 23 1.97 3.57 -13.16
CA HIS A 23 2.56 2.34 -13.68
C HIS A 23 3.47 2.68 -14.86
N HIS A 24 4.74 2.26 -14.79
CA HIS A 24 5.76 2.65 -15.76
C HIS A 24 6.29 1.44 -16.52
N GLY A 25 6.61 1.62 -17.80
CA GLY A 25 7.20 0.59 -18.65
C GLY A 25 7.92 1.15 -19.87
N ILE A 26 8.72 0.31 -20.52
CA ILE A 26 9.41 0.65 -21.77
C ILE A 26 8.77 -0.09 -22.94
N TYR A 27 8.40 0.64 -24.00
CA TYR A 27 7.91 0.02 -25.24
C TYR A 27 9.01 -0.79 -25.93
N ALA A 28 8.80 -2.10 -26.06
CA ALA A 28 9.75 -3.04 -26.64
C ALA A 28 9.50 -3.34 -28.14
N GLY A 29 8.54 -2.63 -28.75
CA GLY A 29 8.15 -2.84 -30.14
C GLY A 29 7.13 -3.96 -30.33
N ARG A 30 6.47 -3.97 -31.49
CA ARG A 30 5.44 -4.97 -31.87
C ARG A 30 4.33 -5.11 -30.82
N GLY A 31 3.86 -3.99 -30.28
CA GLY A 31 2.78 -3.97 -29.29
C GLY A 31 3.16 -4.52 -27.91
N ARG A 32 4.46 -4.65 -27.59
CA ARG A 32 4.94 -5.19 -26.31
C ARG A 32 5.58 -4.12 -25.42
N VAL A 33 5.44 -4.27 -24.12
CA VAL A 33 5.99 -3.38 -23.09
C VAL A 33 6.74 -4.23 -22.06
N ILE A 34 7.95 -3.83 -21.68
CA ILE A 34 8.67 -4.41 -20.54
C ILE A 34 8.43 -3.52 -19.32
N HIS A 35 7.96 -4.09 -18.22
CA HIS A 35 7.65 -3.38 -16.99
C HIS A 35 7.71 -4.32 -15.78
N TYR A 36 7.67 -3.77 -14.57
CA TYR A 36 7.44 -4.62 -13.40
C TYR A 36 5.99 -5.12 -13.37
N SER A 37 5.73 -6.36 -12.96
CA SER A 37 4.42 -7.02 -12.97
C SER A 37 3.34 -6.41 -12.04
N GLY A 38 3.65 -5.33 -11.33
CA GLY A 38 2.70 -4.60 -10.46
C GLY A 38 2.34 -5.34 -9.17
N PHE A 39 1.52 -4.69 -8.32
CA PHE A 39 1.09 -5.21 -7.00
C PHE A 39 0.28 -6.52 -7.04
N ALA A 40 -0.29 -6.88 -8.20
CA ALA A 40 -1.20 -8.03 -8.31
C ALA A 40 -0.50 -9.39 -8.14
N HIS A 41 0.84 -9.43 -8.09
CA HIS A 41 1.61 -10.67 -8.12
C HIS A 41 2.82 -10.65 -7.18
N ILE A 42 2.60 -10.30 -5.90
CA ILE A 42 3.62 -10.34 -4.82
C ILE A 42 4.35 -11.70 -4.77
N PHE A 43 3.72 -12.78 -5.22
CA PHE A 43 4.24 -14.15 -5.16
C PHE A 43 4.99 -14.64 -6.41
N LYS A 44 5.25 -13.78 -7.41
CA LYS A 44 5.94 -14.22 -8.64
C LYS A 44 7.47 -14.24 -8.48
N LYS A 45 8.08 -15.31 -9.00
CA LYS A 45 9.54 -15.52 -9.09
C LYS A 45 10.26 -14.57 -10.07
N HIS A 46 9.52 -13.80 -10.87
CA HIS A 46 10.06 -12.83 -11.86
C HIS A 46 9.22 -11.55 -11.83
N PRO A 47 9.72 -10.48 -11.18
CA PRO A 47 8.94 -9.26 -11.00
C PRO A 47 8.97 -8.35 -12.23
N ILE A 48 9.90 -8.54 -13.18
CA ILE A 48 9.92 -7.82 -14.46
C ILE A 48 9.38 -8.75 -15.55
N GLU A 49 8.36 -8.29 -16.28
CA GLU A 49 7.70 -9.06 -17.33
C GLU A 49 7.56 -8.25 -18.63
N MET A 50 7.34 -8.97 -19.73
CA MET A 50 7.00 -8.40 -21.03
C MET A 50 5.55 -8.75 -21.36
N THR A 51 4.69 -7.75 -21.46
CA THR A 51 3.27 -7.95 -21.78
C THR A 51 2.88 -7.23 -23.06
N SER A 52 1.66 -7.51 -23.54
CA SER A 52 1.03 -6.67 -24.54
C SER A 52 0.77 -5.27 -23.99
N ILE A 53 0.70 -4.30 -24.89
CA ILE A 53 0.40 -2.91 -24.55
C ILE A 53 -1.02 -2.76 -23.99
N GLN A 54 -1.96 -3.59 -24.46
CA GLN A 54 -3.32 -3.64 -23.94
C GLN A 54 -3.34 -4.09 -22.47
N ARG A 55 -2.56 -5.13 -22.13
CA ARG A 55 -2.43 -5.62 -20.75
C ARG A 55 -1.72 -4.61 -19.85
N PHE A 56 -0.73 -3.88 -20.38
CA PHE A 56 -0.06 -2.79 -19.67
C PHE A 56 -1.02 -1.63 -19.38
N ALA A 57 -1.83 -1.23 -20.36
CA ALA A 57 -2.77 -0.12 -20.26
C ALA A 57 -3.96 -0.39 -19.35
N ARG A 58 -4.46 -1.65 -19.32
CA ARG A 58 -5.69 -2.03 -18.59
C ARG A 58 -6.88 -1.10 -18.92
N GLY A 59 -7.03 -0.75 -20.21
CA GLY A 59 -8.08 0.14 -20.69
C GLY A 59 -7.88 1.62 -20.39
N LYS A 60 -6.75 2.03 -19.80
CA LYS A 60 -6.46 3.43 -19.46
C LYS A 60 -5.58 4.11 -20.51
N THR A 61 -5.60 5.44 -20.51
CA THR A 61 -4.73 6.28 -21.34
C THR A 61 -3.25 6.06 -21.00
N ILE A 62 -2.44 5.90 -22.04
CA ILE A 62 -0.98 5.81 -21.95
C ILE A 62 -0.39 7.18 -22.24
N TYR A 63 0.47 7.66 -21.34
CA TYR A 63 1.28 8.85 -21.52
C TYR A 63 2.72 8.44 -21.85
N THR A 64 3.45 9.29 -22.58
CA THR A 64 4.89 9.13 -22.79
C THR A 64 5.66 10.13 -21.95
N ARG A 65 6.81 9.72 -21.41
CA ARG A 65 7.75 10.62 -20.75
C ARG A 65 8.94 10.89 -21.65
N ASP A 66 9.18 12.17 -21.91
CA ASP A 66 10.33 12.64 -22.66
C ASP A 66 11.51 12.92 -21.72
N TYR A 67 12.71 12.72 -22.26
CA TYR A 67 13.98 12.95 -21.57
C TYR A 67 14.77 13.95 -22.41
N GLN A 68 15.26 15.03 -21.81
CA GLN A 68 16.05 16.04 -22.51
C GLN A 68 17.38 15.47 -23.03
N SER A 69 18.03 14.63 -22.21
CA SER A 69 19.35 14.06 -22.51
C SER A 69 19.37 12.53 -22.26
N PRO A 70 18.70 11.72 -23.10
CA PRO A 70 18.75 10.28 -22.99
C PRO A 70 20.15 9.78 -23.35
N ARG A 71 20.77 8.99 -22.46
CA ARG A 71 22.11 8.42 -22.69
C ARG A 71 22.09 7.30 -23.73
N TYR A 72 20.99 6.55 -23.79
CA TYR A 72 20.88 5.36 -24.64
C TYR A 72 19.81 5.51 -25.72
N LYS A 73 20.14 5.05 -26.94
CA LYS A 73 19.18 4.95 -28.05
C LYS A 73 18.18 3.81 -27.83
N ALA A 74 17.01 3.91 -28.47
CA ALA A 74 15.88 2.96 -28.39
C ALA A 74 16.25 1.47 -28.23
N LYS A 75 17.07 0.92 -29.14
CA LYS A 75 17.48 -0.50 -29.09
C LYS A 75 18.31 -0.83 -27.84
N ALA A 76 19.18 0.09 -27.41
CA ALA A 76 19.98 -0.07 -26.21
C ALA A 76 19.13 0.00 -24.95
N VAL A 77 18.14 0.91 -24.89
CA VAL A 77 17.16 0.97 -23.78
C VAL A 77 16.44 -0.37 -23.62
N VAL A 78 15.92 -0.95 -24.71
CA VAL A 78 15.22 -2.24 -24.66
C VAL A 78 16.16 -3.38 -24.23
N ARG A 79 17.41 -3.38 -24.70
CA ARG A 79 18.42 -4.37 -24.29
C ARG A 79 18.76 -4.26 -22.80
N ARG A 80 18.84 -3.04 -22.27
CA ARG A 80 19.04 -2.78 -20.83
C ARG A 80 17.85 -3.26 -20.00
N MET A 81 16.62 -2.99 -20.44
CA MET A 81 15.43 -3.56 -19.78
C MET A 81 15.46 -5.09 -19.77
N ARG A 82 15.90 -5.71 -20.87
CA ARG A 82 16.01 -7.18 -20.97
C ARG A 82 17.08 -7.76 -20.05
N SER A 83 18.20 -7.06 -19.83
CA SER A 83 19.26 -7.56 -18.95
C SER A 83 18.83 -7.66 -17.48
N ARG A 84 17.77 -6.94 -17.08
CA ARG A 84 17.22 -6.99 -15.73
C ARG A 84 16.04 -7.94 -15.55
N MET A 85 15.56 -8.65 -16.59
CA MET A 85 14.34 -9.49 -16.45
C MET A 85 14.46 -10.61 -15.41
N HIS A 86 15.67 -10.99 -15.03
CA HIS A 86 15.93 -12.02 -14.01
C HIS A 86 16.19 -11.45 -12.62
N GLU A 87 16.15 -10.11 -12.44
CA GLU A 87 16.35 -9.50 -11.13
C GLU A 87 15.12 -9.72 -10.22
N ASN A 88 15.37 -10.12 -8.98
CA ASN A 88 14.32 -10.47 -7.99
C ASN A 88 14.22 -9.50 -6.80
N HIS A 89 14.64 -8.26 -6.96
CA HIS A 89 14.59 -7.27 -5.88
C HIS A 89 13.19 -6.63 -5.75
N TYR A 90 12.31 -7.30 -5.01
CA TYR A 90 10.91 -6.91 -4.84
C TYR A 90 10.67 -6.26 -3.47
N HIS A 91 10.74 -4.94 -3.36
CA HIS A 91 10.35 -4.31 -2.10
C HIS A 91 9.51 -3.02 -2.16
N LEU A 92 9.45 -2.22 -3.24
CA LEU A 92 8.47 -1.13 -3.40
C LEU A 92 8.26 -0.76 -4.89
N ILE A 93 7.19 -1.25 -5.52
CA ILE A 93 7.08 -1.32 -6.99
C ILE A 93 6.94 0.04 -7.68
N ILE A 94 6.21 1.01 -7.12
CA ILE A 94 5.82 2.23 -7.84
C ILE A 94 7.06 3.05 -8.25
N ASN A 95 7.87 3.41 -7.27
CA ASN A 95 9.13 4.14 -7.51
C ASN A 95 10.12 3.26 -8.30
N ASN A 96 10.16 1.95 -8.02
CA ASN A 96 11.06 1.04 -8.73
C ASN A 96 10.74 0.93 -10.22
N CYS A 97 9.46 0.98 -10.64
CA CYS A 97 9.07 1.01 -12.06
C CYS A 97 9.62 2.24 -12.76
N GLU A 98 9.48 3.41 -12.14
CA GLU A 98 9.99 4.66 -12.66
C GLU A 98 11.52 4.65 -12.73
N HIS A 99 12.18 4.19 -11.66
CA HIS A 99 13.63 4.09 -11.59
C HIS A 99 14.20 3.11 -12.63
N LEU A 100 13.57 1.95 -12.82
CA LEU A 100 13.98 1.00 -13.86
C LEU A 100 13.91 1.62 -15.26
N CYS A 101 12.82 2.30 -15.59
CA CYS A 101 12.67 2.96 -16.89
C CYS A 101 13.71 4.10 -17.04
N THR A 102 13.90 4.90 -15.99
CA THR A 102 14.87 6.00 -15.97
C THR A 102 16.30 5.48 -16.11
N TRP A 103 16.67 4.43 -15.40
CA TRP A 103 17.96 3.76 -15.51
C TRP A 103 18.19 3.20 -16.92
N ALA A 104 17.17 2.60 -17.53
CA ALA A 104 17.29 2.04 -18.87
C ALA A 104 17.60 3.14 -19.91
N ILE A 105 17.05 4.34 -19.72
CA ILE A 105 17.19 5.49 -20.64
C ILE A 105 18.45 6.32 -20.36
N THR A 106 18.73 6.61 -19.09
CA THR A 106 19.76 7.57 -18.67
C THR A 106 21.05 6.91 -18.19
N GLY A 107 20.99 5.65 -17.76
CA GLY A 107 22.12 4.97 -17.14
C GLY A 107 22.37 5.31 -15.69
N ILE A 108 21.59 6.24 -15.12
CA ILE A 108 21.68 6.61 -13.72
C ILE A 108 20.98 5.52 -12.93
N GLU A 109 21.76 4.72 -12.19
CA GLU A 109 21.21 3.88 -11.13
C GLU A 109 20.57 4.81 -10.10
N SER A 110 19.31 4.58 -9.77
CA SER A 110 18.73 5.18 -8.57
C SER A 110 19.67 4.88 -7.39
N SER A 111 19.97 5.87 -6.56
CA SER A 111 20.85 5.66 -5.41
C SER A 111 20.25 4.55 -4.56
N THR A 112 20.87 3.37 -4.61
CA THR A 112 20.35 2.17 -3.94
C THR A 112 20.10 2.44 -2.47
N GLN A 113 20.90 3.30 -1.85
CA GLN A 113 20.79 3.77 -0.46
C GLN A 113 19.52 4.58 -0.20
N VAL A 114 19.17 5.52 -1.10
CA VAL A 114 17.93 6.30 -0.99
C VAL A 114 16.71 5.38 -1.11
N GLU A 115 16.75 4.41 -2.01
CA GLU A 115 15.67 3.43 -2.09
C GLU A 115 15.61 2.51 -0.86
N ARG A 116 16.76 2.05 -0.32
CA ARG A 116 16.76 1.26 0.94
C ARG A 116 16.16 2.07 2.08
N MET A 117 16.44 3.37 2.13
CA MET A 117 15.91 4.26 3.16
C MET A 117 14.40 4.44 3.02
N GLN A 118 13.89 4.74 1.82
CA GLN A 118 12.46 4.84 1.56
C GLN A 118 11.72 3.54 1.93
N ARG A 119 12.32 2.37 1.62
CA ARG A 119 11.80 1.06 2.03
C ARG A 119 11.71 0.91 3.54
N ARG A 120 12.78 1.23 4.27
CA ARG A 120 12.80 1.17 5.73
C ARG A 120 11.71 2.06 6.34
N LEU A 121 11.57 3.28 5.82
CA LEU A 121 10.54 4.22 6.30
C LEU A 121 9.12 3.69 6.06
N ALA A 122 8.84 3.11 4.89
CA ALA A 122 7.53 2.51 4.61
C ALA A 122 7.22 1.32 5.53
N THR A 123 8.19 0.43 5.75
CA THR A 123 8.04 -0.71 6.67
C THR A 123 7.80 -0.24 8.11
N ILE A 124 8.57 0.75 8.58
CA ILE A 124 8.38 1.35 9.91
C ILE A 124 6.99 1.96 10.02
N GLY A 125 6.53 2.71 9.02
CA GLY A 125 5.19 3.28 8.99
C GLY A 125 4.10 2.23 9.12
N TYR A 126 4.18 1.14 8.34
CA TYR A 126 3.22 0.05 8.38
C TYR A 126 3.17 -0.68 9.74
N VAL A 127 4.33 -1.04 10.29
CA VAL A 127 4.43 -1.70 11.60
C VAL A 127 3.89 -0.78 12.69
N SER A 128 4.26 0.50 12.68
CA SER A 128 3.75 1.50 13.62
C SER A 128 2.23 1.66 13.53
N SER A 129 1.64 1.65 12.33
CA SER A 129 0.19 1.69 12.15
C SER A 129 -0.52 0.48 12.76
N ILE A 130 0.00 -0.73 12.53
CA ILE A 130 -0.55 -1.96 13.13
C ILE A 130 -0.45 -1.91 14.65
N MET A 131 0.71 -1.53 15.19
CA MET A 131 0.92 -1.45 16.64
C MET A 131 -0.04 -0.44 17.28
N SER A 132 -0.22 0.73 16.65
CA SER A 132 -1.16 1.75 17.13
C SER A 132 -2.60 1.24 17.14
N TYR A 133 -3.02 0.57 16.06
CA TYR A 133 -4.35 -0.05 15.97
C TYR A 133 -4.56 -1.13 17.05
N MET A 134 -3.60 -2.04 17.23
CA MET A 134 -3.65 -3.07 18.27
C MET A 134 -3.74 -2.46 19.67
N ASN A 135 -2.96 -1.41 19.94
CA ASN A 135 -3.01 -0.70 21.20
C ASN A 135 -4.39 -0.05 21.44
N SER A 136 -4.99 0.56 20.41
CA SER A 136 -6.34 1.12 20.53
C SER A 136 -7.41 0.06 20.82
N ILE A 137 -7.28 -1.14 20.24
CA ILE A 137 -8.18 -2.26 20.53
C ILE A 137 -8.02 -2.69 22.00
N MET A 138 -6.78 -2.88 22.45
CA MET A 138 -6.51 -3.32 23.83
C MET A 138 -7.07 -2.34 24.85
N LEU A 139 -6.88 -1.03 24.64
CA LEU A 139 -7.44 0.00 25.50
C LEU A 139 -8.98 -0.01 25.50
N THR A 140 -9.60 -0.18 24.33
CA THR A 140 -11.06 -0.26 24.19
C THR A 140 -11.62 -1.46 24.95
N VAL A 141 -10.99 -2.63 24.83
CA VAL A 141 -11.39 -3.84 25.56
C VAL A 141 -11.21 -3.64 27.07
N ALA A 142 -10.07 -3.12 27.52
CA ALA A 142 -9.79 -2.90 28.93
C ALA A 142 -10.80 -1.94 29.58
N THR A 143 -11.09 -0.82 28.92
CA THR A 143 -12.07 0.17 29.38
C THR A 143 -13.49 -0.38 29.40
N ALA A 144 -13.88 -1.17 28.38
CA ALA A 144 -15.16 -1.85 28.36
C ALA A 144 -15.30 -2.87 29.52
N CYS A 145 -14.28 -3.70 29.74
CA CYS A 145 -14.25 -4.64 30.87
C CYS A 145 -14.39 -3.91 32.21
N PHE A 146 -13.65 -2.83 32.42
CA PHE A 146 -13.73 -2.04 33.64
C PHE A 146 -15.12 -1.40 33.83
N ALA A 147 -15.71 -0.87 32.77
CA ALA A 147 -17.06 -0.31 32.79
C ALA A 147 -18.12 -1.37 33.14
N ILE A 148 -17.99 -2.59 32.59
CA ILE A 148 -18.88 -3.72 32.89
C ILE A 148 -18.78 -4.10 34.38
N VAL A 149 -17.56 -4.21 34.92
CA VAL A 149 -17.36 -4.52 36.35
C VAL A 149 -17.98 -3.45 37.25
N LEU A 150 -17.77 -2.16 36.92
CA LEU A 150 -18.39 -1.05 37.64
C LEU A 150 -19.92 -1.10 37.56
N TYR A 151 -20.47 -1.37 36.38
CA TYR A 151 -21.90 -1.49 36.17
C TYR A 151 -22.50 -2.62 37.03
N ILE A 152 -21.89 -3.81 37.00
CA ILE A 152 -22.30 -4.95 37.84
C ILE A 152 -22.27 -4.55 39.32
N LYS A 153 -21.20 -3.90 39.79
CA LYS A 153 -21.08 -3.45 41.19
C LYS A 153 -22.17 -2.44 41.58
N ILE A 154 -22.50 -1.49 40.69
CA ILE A 154 -23.58 -0.52 40.90
C ILE A 154 -24.93 -1.24 40.99
N MET A 155 -25.20 -2.19 40.09
CA MET A 155 -26.44 -2.95 40.07
C MET A 155 -26.61 -3.80 41.33
N LEU A 156 -25.58 -4.51 41.76
CA LEU A 156 -25.58 -5.29 43.00
C LEU A 156 -25.85 -4.39 44.23
N ARG A 157 -25.24 -3.21 44.30
CA ARG A 157 -25.51 -2.22 45.37
C ARG A 157 -26.96 -1.73 45.36
N ARG A 158 -27.54 -1.49 44.18
CA ARG A 158 -28.95 -1.08 44.05
C ARG A 158 -29.90 -2.18 44.51
N GLN A 159 -29.60 -3.43 44.17
CA GLN A 159 -30.38 -4.59 44.63
C GLN A 159 -30.31 -4.72 46.16
N ALA A 160 -29.12 -4.61 46.76
CA ALA A 160 -28.94 -4.65 48.21
C ALA A 160 -29.72 -3.55 48.96
N LYS A 161 -29.83 -2.34 48.40
CA LYS A 161 -30.66 -1.26 48.98
C LYS A 161 -32.16 -1.56 48.91
N LYS A 162 -32.63 -2.19 47.82
CA LYS A 162 -34.05 -2.61 47.70
C LYS A 162 -34.40 -3.76 48.64
N SER A 163 -33.45 -4.63 48.96
CA SER A 163 -33.65 -5.75 49.89
C SER A 163 -33.57 -5.36 51.36
N THR A 164 -33.40 -4.07 51.71
CA THR A 164 -33.44 -3.62 53.11
C THR A 164 -34.82 -3.93 53.69
N PRO A 165 -34.94 -4.83 54.68
CA PRO A 165 -36.24 -5.31 55.11
C PRO A 165 -37.02 -4.20 55.85
N ALA A 166 -38.31 -4.08 55.54
CA ALA A 166 -39.18 -2.97 55.94
C ALA A 166 -39.21 -2.69 57.46
N TYR A 167 -38.92 -3.70 58.30
CA TYR A 167 -38.87 -3.55 59.76
C TYR A 167 -37.72 -2.65 60.24
N LEU A 168 -36.60 -2.58 59.51
CA LEU A 168 -35.49 -1.69 59.86
C LEU A 168 -35.84 -0.22 59.61
N LEU A 169 -36.59 0.06 58.54
CA LEU A 169 -37.06 1.41 58.20
C LEU A 169 -38.12 1.92 59.20
N LEU A 170 -38.96 1.03 59.71
CA LEU A 170 -39.95 1.37 60.75
C LEU A 170 -39.29 1.72 62.09
N LYS A 171 -38.25 0.98 62.49
CA LYS A 171 -37.53 1.21 63.75
C LYS A 171 -36.80 2.56 63.78
N GLU A 172 -36.22 2.98 62.65
CA GLU A 172 -35.51 4.26 62.53
C GLU A 172 -36.48 5.48 62.53
N LYS A 173 -37.71 5.28 62.04
CA LYS A 173 -38.76 6.31 62.06
C LYS A 173 -39.36 6.54 63.45
N GLN A 174 -39.36 5.51 64.30
CA GLN A 174 -39.83 5.61 65.69
C GLN A 174 -38.79 6.22 66.63
N THR A 175 -37.50 6.18 66.30
CA THR A 175 -36.41 6.75 67.13
C THR A 175 -36.10 8.21 66.85
N LYS A 176 -36.70 8.81 65.81
CA LYS A 176 -36.56 10.24 65.44
C LYS A 176 -37.78 11.12 65.77
N LYS A 177 -38.78 10.57 66.46
CA LYS A 177 -39.86 11.33 67.10
C LYS A 177 -39.57 11.45 68.58
#